data_AF-A0A359CLB3-F1
#
_entry.id   AF-A0A359CLB3-F1
#
_cell.length_a   1.000
_cell.length_b   1.000
_cell.length_c   1.000
_cell.angle_alpha   90.00
_cell.angle_beta   90.00
_cell.angle_gamma   90.00
#
_symmetry.space_group_name_H-M   'P 1'
#
loop_
_entity.id
_entity.type
_entity.pdbx_description
1 polymer ?
#
loop_
_entity_poly.entity_id
_entity_poly.type
_entity_poly.pdbx_seq_one_letter_code
_entity_poly.pdbx_strand_id
1 'polypeptide(L)' 'MDIKEILKDEDKIDFMTKKDTAEFLHCSEKSIDRLRKEGLPCYDLSSTKPGGKILFLKGEVAQWIIENKKMK' A
#
# COMPACT_ATOMS: atom_id res chain seq x y z
N MET A 1 6.46 -17.96 20.30
CA MET A 1 5.75 -16.83 19.67
C MET A 1 4.66 -17.44 18.81
N ASP A 2 3.44 -17.41 19.31
CA ASP A 2 2.29 -18.05 18.69
C ASP A 2 1.87 -17.29 17.43
N ILE A 3 1.85 -17.98 16.29
CA ILE A 3 1.43 -17.45 14.98
C ILE A 3 -0.03 -16.95 15.02
N LYS A 4 -0.81 -17.40 16.01
CA LYS A 4 -2.21 -17.02 16.23
C LYS A 4 -2.40 -15.61 16.80
N GLU A 5 -1.39 -14.98 17.39
CA GLU A 5 -1.50 -13.58 17.86
C GLU A 5 -1.36 -12.56 16.73
N ILE A 6 -0.71 -12.93 15.62
CA ILE A 6 -0.54 -12.04 14.45
C ILE A 6 -1.84 -11.93 13.64
N LEU A 7 -2.72 -12.94 13.73
CA LEU A 7 -3.99 -13.01 13.00
C LEU A 7 -5.14 -12.26 13.69
N LYS A 8 -4.89 -11.49 14.76
CA LYS A 8 -5.94 -10.78 15.51
C LYS A 8 -6.33 -9.40 14.95
N ASP A 9 -5.70 -8.97 13.85
CA ASP A 9 -6.06 -7.74 13.11
C ASP A 9 -6.78 -8.07 11.78
N GLU A 10 -7.57 -9.15 11.76
CA GLU A 10 -8.56 -9.37 10.71
C GLU A 10 -9.58 -8.20 10.73
N ASP A 11 -9.71 -7.50 9.60
CA ASP A 11 -10.66 -6.41 9.30
C ASP A 11 -10.34 -4.96 9.67
N LYS A 12 -9.08 -4.59 9.99
CA LYS A 12 -8.69 -3.18 9.86
C LYS A 12 -8.12 -2.89 8.47
N ILE A 13 -8.99 -2.36 7.63
CA ILE A 13 -8.64 -1.76 6.35
C ILE A 13 -7.79 -0.50 6.62
N ASP A 14 -6.48 -0.69 6.76
CA ASP A 14 -5.51 0.39 6.97
C ASP A 14 -5.22 1.11 5.65
N PHE A 15 -5.92 2.22 5.43
CA PHE A 15 -5.60 3.15 4.35
C PHE A 15 -4.40 4.01 4.72
N MET A 16 -3.44 4.05 3.82
CA MET A 16 -2.21 4.82 3.92
C MET A 16 -2.19 5.90 2.83
N THR A 17 -1.64 7.07 3.15
CA THR A 17 -1.34 8.07 2.14
C THR A 17 -0.05 7.71 1.40
N LYS A 18 0.29 8.46 0.35
CA LYS A 18 1.56 8.30 -0.36
C LYS A 18 2.78 8.41 0.58
N LYS A 19 2.72 9.31 1.56
CA LYS A 19 3.78 9.50 2.56
C LYS A 19 3.89 8.29 3.48
N ASP A 20 2.78 7.86 4.05
CA ASP A 20 2.75 6.71 4.95
C ASP A 20 3.20 5.43 4.23
N THR A 21 2.83 5.28 2.95
CA THR A 21 3.27 4.15 2.12
C THR A 21 4.78 4.21 1.84
N ALA A 22 5.32 5.40 1.58
CA ALA A 22 6.75 5.59 1.41
C ALA A 22 7.52 5.24 2.69
N GLU A 23 7.02 5.66 3.85
CA GLU A 23 7.58 5.31 5.16
C GLU A 23 7.47 3.81 5.46
N PHE A 24 6.31 3.22 5.21
CA PHE A 24 6.06 1.79 5.40
C PHE A 24 6.99 0.90 4.57
N LEU A 25 7.26 1.33 3.33
CA LEU A 25 8.17 0.63 2.42
C LEU A 25 9.63 1.07 2.55
N HIS A 26 9.92 1.98 3.47
CA HIS A 26 11.24 2.60 3.65
C HIS A 26 11.85 3.09 2.33
N CYS A 27 11.03 3.73 1.49
CA CYS A 27 11.41 4.21 0.18
C CYS A 27 11.05 5.70 -0.01
N SER A 28 11.50 6.30 -1.11
CA SER A 28 11.16 7.69 -1.40
C SER A 28 9.78 7.80 -2.04
N GLU A 29 9.10 8.95 -1.88
CA GLU A 29 7.84 9.23 -2.56
C GLU A 29 7.92 9.06 -4.10
N LYS A 30 9.09 9.35 -4.68
CA LYS A 30 9.37 9.10 -6.11
C LYS A 30 9.32 7.62 -6.47
N SER A 31 9.76 6.76 -5.55
CA SER A 31 9.69 5.30 -5.73
C SER A 31 8.25 4.84 -5.71
N ILE A 32 7.40 5.40 -4.84
CA ILE A 32 5.96 5.14 -4.86
C ILE A 32 5.34 5.55 -6.20
N ASP A 33 5.68 6.70 -6.77
CA ASP A 33 5.19 7.09 -8.10
C ASP A 33 5.61 6.11 -9.20
N ARG A 34 6.82 5.54 -9.10
CA ARG A 34 7.27 4.49 -10.02
C ARG A 34 6.50 3.19 -9.81
N LEU A 35 6.34 2.75 -8.56
CA LEU A 35 5.58 1.55 -8.22
C LEU A 35 4.13 1.63 -8.69
N ARG A 36 3.51 2.82 -8.60
CA ARG A 36 2.18 3.06 -9.19
C ARG A 36 2.14 2.80 -10.69
N LYS A 37 3.18 3.20 -11.43
CA LYS A 37 3.29 2.89 -12.87
C LYS A 37 3.54 1.40 -13.13
N GLU A 38 4.17 0.70 -12.20
CA GLU A 38 4.41 -0.75 -12.25
C GLU A 38 3.17 -1.56 -11.83
N GLY A 39 2.09 -0.90 -11.36
CA GLY A 39 0.83 -1.55 -11.02
C GLY A 39 0.57 -1.69 -9.52
N LEU A 40 1.25 -0.91 -8.67
CA LEU A 40 0.97 -0.86 -7.24
C LEU A 40 -0.51 -0.48 -7.00
N PRO A 41 -1.28 -1.28 -6.24
CA PRO A 41 -2.69 -1.02 -5.99
C PRO A 41 -2.85 0.32 -5.26
N CYS A 42 -3.62 1.22 -5.87
CA CYS A 42 -3.92 2.53 -5.33
C CYS A 42 -5.36 2.92 -5.63
N TYR A 43 -5.99 3.58 -4.67
CA TYR A 43 -7.34 4.12 -4.74
C TYR A 43 -7.25 5.60 -5.06
N ASP A 44 -7.75 5.97 -6.23
CA ASP A 44 -7.88 7.37 -6.59
C ASP A 44 -9.24 7.91 -6.17
N LEU A 45 -9.25 8.79 -5.16
CA LEU A 45 -10.47 9.46 -4.71
C LEU A 45 -10.77 10.74 -5.50
N SER A 46 -9.99 11.05 -6.54
CA SER A 46 -10.21 12.21 -7.43
C SER A 46 -11.58 12.20 -8.12
N SER A 47 -12.21 11.03 -8.25
CA SER A 47 -13.54 10.88 -8.82
C SER A 47 -14.64 11.51 -7.96
N THR A 48 -14.40 11.71 -6.65
CA THR A 48 -15.40 12.26 -5.72
C THR A 48 -15.23 13.75 -5.44
N LYS A 49 -14.03 14.32 -5.56
CA LYS A 49 -13.77 15.77 -5.46
C LYS A 49 -12.56 16.21 -6.30
N PRO A 50 -12.58 17.41 -6.91
CA PRO A 50 -11.40 17.99 -7.54
C PRO A 50 -10.27 18.15 -6.50
N GLY A 51 -9.10 17.58 -6.78
CA GLY A 51 -7.98 17.51 -5.84
C GLY A 51 -7.97 16.25 -4.95
N GLY A 52 -8.69 15.20 -5.36
CA GLY A 52 -8.76 13.97 -4.58
C GLY A 52 -7.40 13.33 -4.31
N LYS A 53 -7.30 12.75 -3.11
CA LYS A 53 -6.10 12.11 -2.59
C LYS A 53 -6.01 10.69 -3.12
N ILE A 54 -4.77 10.24 -3.36
CA ILE A 54 -4.48 8.84 -3.64
C ILE A 54 -4.23 8.15 -2.31
N LEU A 55 -4.96 7.07 -2.07
CA LEU A 55 -4.80 6.21 -0.91
C LEU A 55 -4.30 4.82 -1.34
N PHE A 56 -3.65 4.14 -0.40
CA PHE A 56 -3.09 2.82 -0.59
C PHE A 56 -3.58 1.92 0.53
N LEU A 57 -3.97 0.70 0.22
CA LEU A 57 -4.28 -0.28 1.25
C LEU A 57 -3.01 -0.99 1.69
N LYS A 58 -2.69 -0.94 2.98
CA LYS A 58 -1.50 -1.58 3.53
C LYS A 58 -1.44 -3.07 3.22
N GLY A 59 -2.57 -3.77 3.36
CA GLY A 59 -2.69 -5.19 3.04
C GLY A 59 -2.38 -5.50 1.57
N GLU A 60 -3.02 -4.77 0.65
CA GLU A 60 -2.81 -4.97 -0.80
C GLU A 60 -1.40 -4.60 -1.24
N VAL A 61 -0.84 -3.50 -0.71
CA VAL A 61 0.54 -3.11 -0.97
C VAL A 61 1.51 -4.17 -0.49
N ALA A 62 1.33 -4.69 0.74
CA ALA A 62 2.18 -5.75 1.27
C ALA A 62 2.10 -7.02 0.43
N GLN A 63 0.89 -7.45 0.06
CA GLN A 63 0.67 -8.61 -0.80
C GLN A 63 1.31 -8.43 -2.17
N TRP A 64 1.10 -7.29 -2.83
CA TRP A 64 1.67 -6.98 -4.13
C TRP A 64 3.20 -7.03 -4.10
N ILE A 65 3.83 -6.54 -3.02
CA ILE A 65 5.29 -6.62 -2.85
C ILE A 65 5.76 -8.06 -2.68
N ILE A 66 5.05 -8.88 -1.90
CA ILE A 66 5.38 -10.30 -1.72
C ILE A 66 5.31 -11.04 -3.06
N GLU A 67 4.28 -10.77 -3.86
CA GLU A 67 4.08 -11.36 -5.19
C GLU A 67 5.16 -10.92 -6.17
N ASN A 68 5.48 -9.62 -6.22
CA ASN A 68 6.53 -9.10 -7.11
C ASN A 68 7.96 -9.47 -6.67
N LYS A 69 8.20 -9.67 -5.37
CA LYS A 69 9.50 -10.12 -4.84
C LYS A 69 9.83 -11.55 -5.29
N LYS A 70 8.83 -12.36 -5.63
CA LYS A 70 9.02 -13.75 -6.10
C LYS A 70 9.45 -13.87 -7.58
N MET A 71 9.56 -12.76 -8.33
CA MET A 71 10.05 -12.77 -9.72
C MET A 71 11.51 -12.34 -9.86
N LYS A 72 12.41 -12.94 -9.07
CA LYS A 72 13.85 -12.93 -9.34
C LYS A 72 14.46 -14.30 -9.18
#